data_AF-W0ABS0-F1
#
_entry.id   AF-W0ABS0-F1
#
_cell.length_a   1.000
_cell.length_b   1.000
_cell.length_c   1.000
_cell.angle_alpha   90.00
_cell.angle_beta   90.00
_cell.angle_gamma   90.00
#
_symmetry.space_group_name_H-M   'P 1'
#
loop_
_entity.id
_entity.type
_entity.pdbx_description
1 polymer ?
#
loop_
_entity_poly.entity_id
_entity_poly.type
_entity_poly.pdbx_seq_one_letter_code
_entity_poly.pdbx_strand_id
1 'polypeptide(L)'
;MPISNTGWEILIVRKSTQKRASDGKVRTVGLYQVFHDGAPVGELSGMTAESRGPSSNDTKGVRIKPGRYPLATQAGGKYSTLNYTSNANQAALRKPGIELLKTGGRSEILIHPGIGFLASIGCINLCKNLPGAHEPISYGGSRTRVIALIDDMKQFLAGFPNADGKPIANAFAVIEDNL
;
A
#
# COMPACT_ATOMS: atom_id res chain seq x y z
N MET A 1 14.28 3.63 -8.55
CA MET A 1 15.33 3.32 -7.58
C MET A 1 15.18 1.86 -7.20
N PRO A 2 16.23 1.05 -7.36
CA PRO A 2 16.13 -0.37 -7.03
C PRO A 2 15.89 -0.55 -5.52
N ILE A 3 15.32 -1.70 -5.18
CA ILE A 3 15.37 -2.26 -3.82
C ILE A 3 16.83 -2.32 -3.33
N SER A 4 17.06 -2.23 -2.02
CA SER A 4 18.41 -2.32 -1.44
C SER A 4 18.90 -3.74 -1.26
N ASN A 5 18.05 -4.74 -1.51
CA ASN A 5 18.31 -6.17 -1.30
C ASN A 5 18.62 -6.50 0.17
N THR A 6 18.03 -5.73 1.10
CA THR A 6 18.24 -5.92 2.54
C THR A 6 16.97 -5.63 3.31
N GLY A 7 16.68 -6.49 4.28
CA GLY A 7 15.46 -6.45 5.08
C GLY A 7 14.22 -6.80 4.27
N TRP A 8 13.10 -6.25 4.70
CA TRP A 8 11.80 -6.42 4.09
C TRP A 8 11.51 -5.25 3.15
N GLU A 9 11.28 -5.51 1.87
CA GLU A 9 11.01 -4.46 0.89
C GLU A 9 9.79 -4.81 0.03
N ILE A 10 8.87 -3.86 -0.15
CA ILE A 10 7.84 -3.94 -1.20
C ILE A 10 8.21 -2.99 -2.32
N LEU A 11 8.50 -3.54 -3.51
CA LEU A 11 8.67 -2.76 -4.73
C LEU A 11 7.32 -2.53 -5.37
N ILE A 12 7.03 -1.28 -5.72
CA ILE A 12 5.82 -0.86 -6.44
C ILE A 12 6.26 -0.13 -7.70
N VAL A 13 5.91 -0.67 -8.86
CA VAL A 13 6.19 -0.04 -10.15
C VAL A 13 4.88 0.41 -10.77
N ARG A 14 4.66 1.72 -10.86
CA ARG A 14 3.47 2.30 -11.52
C ARG A 14 3.60 2.11 -13.03
N LYS A 15 2.54 1.64 -13.67
CA LYS A 15 2.54 1.18 -15.07
C LYS A 15 1.64 1.96 -15.99
N SER A 16 0.47 2.38 -15.50
CA SER A 16 -0.47 3.10 -16.35
C SER A 16 -1.44 3.96 -15.54
N THR A 17 -2.16 4.82 -16.26
CA THR A 17 -3.28 5.58 -15.73
C THR A 17 -4.57 5.08 -16.36
N GLN A 18 -5.59 4.84 -15.54
CA GLN A 18 -6.90 4.36 -15.96
C GLN A 18 -7.96 5.44 -15.69
N LYS A 19 -8.72 5.81 -16.72
CA LYS A 19 -9.87 6.70 -16.61
C LYS A 19 -11.15 5.90 -16.80
N ARG A 20 -12.04 5.92 -15.82
CA ARG A 20 -13.33 5.23 -15.92
C ARG A 20 -14.32 6.06 -16.71
N ALA A 21 -14.91 5.46 -17.74
CA ALA A 21 -15.83 6.15 -18.66
C ALA A 21 -17.10 6.67 -17.96
N SER A 22 -17.64 5.92 -16.99
CA SER A 22 -18.94 6.23 -16.37
C SER A 22 -18.96 7.52 -15.55
N ASP A 23 -17.84 7.91 -14.93
CA ASP A 23 -17.77 9.07 -14.03
C ASP A 23 -16.49 9.89 -14.18
N GLY A 24 -15.66 9.58 -15.17
CA GLY A 24 -14.42 10.28 -15.46
C GLY A 24 -13.33 10.15 -14.39
N LYS A 25 -13.52 9.34 -13.34
CA LYS A 25 -12.53 9.16 -12.27
C LYS A 25 -11.26 8.52 -12.83
N VAL A 26 -10.13 8.95 -12.27
CA VAL A 26 -8.79 8.52 -12.71
C VAL A 26 -8.05 7.86 -11.56
N ARG A 27 -7.43 6.72 -11.83
CA ARG A 27 -6.52 6.03 -10.90
C ARG A 27 -5.21 5.71 -11.60
N THR A 28 -4.14 5.60 -10.82
CA THR A 28 -2.87 5.04 -11.26
C THR A 28 -2.86 3.56 -10.92
N VAL A 29 -2.44 2.72 -11.85
CA VAL A 29 -2.29 1.28 -11.64
C VAL A 29 -0.82 0.91 -11.74
N GLY A 30 -0.37 0.07 -10.81
CA GLY A 30 0.99 -0.46 -10.78
C GLY A 30 1.01 -1.95 -10.49
N LEU A 31 2.22 -2.48 -10.41
CA LEU A 31 2.53 -3.83 -9.93
C LEU A 31 3.28 -3.73 -8.61
N TYR A 32 3.10 -4.70 -7.72
CA TYR A 32 3.95 -4.85 -6.55
C TYR A 32 4.53 -6.26 -6.42
N GLN A 33 5.70 -6.34 -5.79
CA GLN A 33 6.38 -7.56 -5.38
C GLN A 33 7.08 -7.31 -4.04
N VAL A 34 6.94 -8.23 -3.10
CA VAL A 34 7.68 -8.22 -1.82
C VAL A 34 8.98 -9.01 -1.94
N PHE A 35 10.01 -8.55 -1.23
CA PHE A 35 11.33 -9.15 -1.14
C PHE A 35 11.77 -9.30 0.31
N HIS A 36 12.46 -10.40 0.61
CA HIS A 36 13.23 -10.64 1.83
C HIS A 36 14.71 -10.68 1.45
N ASP A 37 15.51 -9.71 1.91
CA ASP A 37 16.93 -9.62 1.57
C ASP A 37 17.22 -9.74 0.05
N GLY A 38 16.35 -9.13 -0.75
CA GLY A 38 16.43 -9.15 -2.23
C GLY A 38 15.84 -10.40 -2.90
N ALA A 39 15.45 -11.43 -2.14
CA ALA A 39 14.77 -12.61 -2.69
C ALA A 39 13.25 -12.38 -2.77
N PRO A 40 12.60 -12.59 -3.92
CA PRO A 40 11.16 -12.36 -4.05
C PRO A 40 10.35 -13.38 -3.22
N VAL A 41 9.32 -12.89 -2.53
CA VAL A 41 8.35 -13.73 -1.81
C VAL A 41 7.23 -14.13 -2.76
N GLY A 42 7.10 -15.43 -3.04
CA GLY A 42 6.32 -15.95 -4.17
C GLY A 42 4.86 -15.49 -4.24
N GLU A 43 4.13 -15.51 -3.12
CA GLU A 43 2.69 -15.18 -3.09
C GLU A 43 2.39 -13.71 -2.80
N LEU A 44 3.41 -12.91 -2.47
CA LEU A 44 3.25 -11.51 -2.09
C LEU A 44 3.55 -10.58 -3.27
N SER A 45 2.77 -10.78 -4.32
CA SER A 45 2.78 -9.98 -5.54
C SER A 45 1.37 -9.69 -6.05
N GLY A 46 1.24 -8.69 -6.92
CA GLY A 46 -0.04 -8.31 -7.50
C GLY A 46 -0.04 -6.92 -8.11
N MET A 47 -1.19 -6.26 -8.07
CA MET A 47 -1.38 -4.91 -8.61
C MET A 47 -1.62 -3.89 -7.50
N THR A 48 -1.33 -2.63 -7.78
CA THR A 48 -1.68 -1.50 -6.91
C THR A 48 -2.64 -0.56 -7.62
N ALA A 49 -3.47 0.13 -6.83
CA ALA A 49 -4.25 1.27 -7.27
C ALA A 49 -3.96 2.47 -6.36
N GLU A 50 -3.68 3.61 -6.97
CA GLU A 50 -3.41 4.88 -6.30
C GLU A 50 -4.24 6.01 -6.94
N SER A 51 -4.30 7.17 -6.27
CA SER A 51 -4.86 8.37 -6.88
C SER A 51 -4.10 8.76 -8.16
N ARG A 52 -4.69 9.66 -8.96
CA ARG A 52 -4.05 10.22 -10.15
C ARG A 52 -2.74 10.96 -9.81
N GLY A 53 -1.88 11.09 -10.81
CA GLY A 53 -0.79 12.05 -10.81
C GLY A 53 -1.27 13.50 -11.06
N PRO A 54 -0.34 14.48 -11.08
CA PRO A 54 1.10 14.34 -10.85
C PRO A 54 1.42 13.96 -9.40
N SER A 55 2.58 13.33 -9.17
CA SER A 55 2.97 12.85 -7.85
C SER A 55 3.44 14.00 -6.94
N SER A 56 3.03 14.03 -5.66
CA SER A 56 3.46 15.06 -4.70
C SER A 56 3.49 14.57 -3.27
N ASN A 57 4.52 14.97 -2.52
CA ASN A 57 4.65 14.73 -1.07
C ASN A 57 4.10 15.91 -0.24
N ASP A 58 3.63 16.97 -0.89
CA ASP A 58 3.18 18.20 -0.24
C ASP A 58 1.71 18.52 -0.59
N THR A 59 1.23 17.99 -1.71
CA THR A 59 -0.12 18.23 -2.23
C THR A 59 -1.04 17.05 -1.91
N LYS A 60 -2.15 17.30 -1.21
CA LYS A 60 -3.25 16.33 -1.05
C LYS A 60 -4.01 16.19 -2.38
N GLY A 61 -4.73 15.09 -2.59
CA GLY A 61 -5.44 14.87 -3.87
C GLY A 61 -4.75 13.89 -4.82
N VAL A 62 -3.44 13.71 -4.65
CA VAL A 62 -2.60 12.97 -5.60
C VAL A 62 -1.78 11.87 -4.93
N ARG A 63 -1.24 10.95 -5.74
CA ARG A 63 -0.28 9.93 -5.29
C ARG A 63 1.03 10.56 -4.80
N ILE A 64 1.76 9.86 -3.93
CA ILE A 64 3.07 10.31 -3.42
C ILE A 64 4.17 10.21 -4.49
N LYS A 65 5.29 10.92 -4.31
CA LYS A 65 6.44 10.87 -5.23
C LYS A 65 7.05 9.45 -5.28
N PRO A 66 7.63 9.01 -6.41
CA PRO A 66 8.55 7.87 -6.42
C PRO A 66 9.65 8.07 -5.36
N GLY A 67 10.10 6.99 -4.74
CA GLY A 67 11.03 7.08 -3.63
C GLY A 67 11.06 5.81 -2.78
N ARG A 68 11.90 5.84 -1.74
CA ARG A 68 12.01 4.77 -0.75
C ARG A 68 11.53 5.29 0.60
N TYR A 69 10.49 4.66 1.12
CA TYR A 69 9.76 5.11 2.30
C TYR A 69 9.90 4.07 3.42
N PRO A 70 10.44 4.42 4.59
CA PRO A 70 10.40 3.53 5.75
C PRO A 70 8.96 3.22 6.14
N LEU A 71 8.71 2.03 6.64
CA LEU A 71 7.38 1.60 7.09
C LEU A 71 7.22 1.73 8.60
N ALA A 72 5.97 1.92 9.03
CA ALA A 72 5.58 1.93 10.43
C ALA A 72 4.25 1.18 10.65
N THR A 73 4.05 0.69 11.86
CA THR A 73 2.75 0.24 12.32
C THR A 73 1.80 1.44 12.43
N GLN A 74 0.60 1.34 11.87
CA GLN A 74 -0.40 2.40 11.83
C GLN A 74 -1.20 2.44 13.14
N ALA A 75 -1.34 3.63 13.75
CA ALA A 75 -2.12 3.87 14.97
C ALA A 75 -3.34 4.78 14.76
N GLY A 76 -4.15 4.50 13.74
CA GLY A 76 -5.30 5.35 13.39
C GLY A 76 -6.65 4.82 13.93
N GLY A 77 -7.66 5.69 13.94
CA GLY A 77 -9.05 5.28 14.23
C GLY A 77 -9.68 4.43 13.11
N LYS A 78 -9.32 4.71 11.86
CA LYS A 78 -9.84 3.98 10.67
C LYS A 78 -8.99 2.77 10.28
N TYR A 79 -7.69 2.83 10.54
CA TYR A 79 -6.73 1.80 10.16
C TYR A 79 -5.77 1.50 11.32
N SER A 80 -5.36 0.26 11.47
CA SER A 80 -4.40 -0.21 12.49
C SER A 80 -3.58 -1.38 11.94
N THR A 81 -2.35 -1.57 12.41
CA THR A 81 -1.50 -2.71 11.96
C THR A 81 -1.64 -3.92 12.88
N LEU A 82 -1.63 -3.71 14.18
CA LEU A 82 -1.67 -4.80 15.17
C LEU A 82 -3.07 -5.02 15.73
N ASN A 83 -3.84 -3.95 15.92
CA ASN A 83 -5.16 -3.97 16.54
C ASN A 83 -6.29 -3.84 15.52
N TYR A 84 -6.06 -4.26 14.27
CA TYR A 84 -7.12 -4.24 13.26
C TYR A 84 -8.24 -5.22 13.64
N THR A 85 -9.47 -4.88 13.25
CA THR A 85 -10.64 -5.72 13.55
C THR A 85 -10.68 -6.97 12.68
N SER A 86 -11.11 -8.09 13.25
CA SER A 86 -11.47 -9.31 12.52
C SER A 86 -12.75 -9.15 11.70
N ASN A 87 -13.58 -8.13 11.99
CA ASN A 87 -14.78 -7.84 11.22
C ASN A 87 -14.42 -7.48 9.77
N ALA A 88 -14.78 -8.35 8.83
CA ALA A 88 -14.47 -8.19 7.41
C ALA A 88 -15.42 -7.23 6.68
N ASN A 89 -16.35 -6.56 7.37
CA ASN A 89 -17.19 -5.53 6.76
C ASN A 89 -16.36 -4.30 6.38
N GLN A 90 -16.47 -3.84 5.13
CA GLN A 90 -15.77 -2.65 4.62
C GLN A 90 -16.01 -1.36 5.43
N ALA A 91 -17.18 -1.25 6.06
CA ALA A 91 -17.56 -0.12 6.90
C ALA A 91 -16.95 -0.18 8.32
N ALA A 92 -16.41 -1.32 8.73
CA ALA A 92 -15.79 -1.46 10.04
C ALA A 92 -14.59 -0.51 10.20
N LEU A 93 -14.43 0.03 11.40
CA LEU A 93 -13.25 0.81 11.79
C LEU A 93 -12.08 -0.11 12.11
N ARG A 94 -10.88 0.46 12.24
CA ARG A 94 -9.63 -0.29 12.45
C ARG A 94 -9.40 -1.39 11.41
N LYS A 95 -9.45 -1.04 10.13
CA LYS A 95 -9.03 -1.93 9.04
C LYS A 95 -7.50 -2.17 9.08
N PRO A 96 -6.97 -3.26 8.52
CA PRO A 96 -5.53 -3.44 8.43
C PRO A 96 -4.91 -2.31 7.61
N GLY A 97 -3.72 -1.84 7.99
CA GLY A 97 -2.96 -0.84 7.24
C GLY A 97 -1.53 -0.73 7.73
N ILE A 98 -0.64 -0.23 6.87
CA ILE A 98 0.78 0.02 7.16
C ILE A 98 1.08 1.46 6.75
N GLU A 99 1.76 2.23 7.58
CA GLU A 99 2.09 3.62 7.29
C GLU A 99 3.42 3.75 6.56
N LEU A 100 3.48 4.66 5.58
CA LEU A 100 4.71 5.14 4.97
C LEU A 100 5.19 6.39 5.71
N LEU A 101 6.43 6.36 6.18
CA LEU A 101 7.09 7.48 6.82
C LEU A 101 7.88 8.32 5.80
N LYS A 102 8.34 9.50 6.22
CA LYS A 102 9.15 10.43 5.40
C LYS A 102 8.45 10.87 4.11
N THR A 103 7.14 11.02 4.15
CA THR A 103 6.29 11.45 3.03
C THR A 103 6.18 12.97 2.89
N GLY A 104 7.22 13.73 3.28
CA GLY A 104 7.23 15.20 3.23
C GLY A 104 6.21 15.83 4.16
N GLY A 105 5.45 16.82 3.66
CA GLY A 105 4.38 17.50 4.43
C GLY A 105 3.11 16.67 4.65
N ARG A 106 3.08 15.40 4.21
CA ARG A 106 1.92 14.52 4.34
C ARG A 106 2.16 13.44 5.38
N SER A 107 1.15 13.13 6.17
CA SER A 107 1.08 12.00 7.12
C SER A 107 -0.06 11.05 6.72
N GLU A 108 -0.15 9.90 7.40
CA GLU A 108 -1.21 8.90 7.17
C GLU A 108 -1.29 8.44 5.70
N ILE A 109 -0.13 8.32 5.05
CA ILE A 109 -0.02 7.68 3.75
C ILE A 109 0.13 6.19 3.98
N LEU A 110 -0.87 5.41 3.56
CA LEU A 110 -0.96 4.01 3.96
C LEU A 110 -0.87 3.06 2.76
N ILE A 111 -0.34 1.86 3.00
CA ILE A 111 -0.73 0.65 2.27
C ILE A 111 -1.95 0.08 3.01
N HIS A 112 -3.11 0.07 2.36
CA HIS A 112 -4.35 -0.37 3.00
C HIS A 112 -5.39 -0.90 1.99
N PRO A 113 -6.47 -1.55 2.45
CA PRO A 113 -7.43 -2.18 1.56
C PRO A 113 -8.18 -1.17 0.68
N GLY A 114 -8.20 -1.45 -0.62
CA GLY A 114 -9.02 -0.76 -1.61
C GLY A 114 -10.46 -1.27 -1.64
N ILE A 115 -11.35 -0.49 -2.26
CA ILE A 115 -12.72 -0.88 -2.58
C ILE A 115 -13.23 -0.09 -3.78
N GLY A 116 -14.01 -0.72 -4.66
CA GLY A 116 -14.66 -0.04 -5.77
C GLY A 116 -13.62 0.54 -6.72
N PHE A 117 -13.68 1.83 -7.03
CA PHE A 117 -12.66 2.40 -7.92
C PHE A 117 -11.30 2.61 -7.25
N LEU A 118 -11.34 3.15 -6.03
CA LEU A 118 -10.23 3.62 -5.21
C LEU A 118 -10.79 3.94 -3.82
N ALA A 119 -10.10 3.53 -2.74
CA ALA A 119 -10.62 3.70 -1.37
C ALA A 119 -10.18 4.99 -0.68
N SER A 120 -9.01 5.55 -1.04
CA SER A 120 -8.58 6.83 -0.51
C SER A 120 -7.57 7.54 -1.41
N ILE A 121 -7.45 8.84 -1.18
CA ILE A 121 -6.61 9.72 -1.96
C ILE A 121 -5.20 9.71 -1.37
N GLY A 122 -4.21 9.29 -2.17
CA GLY A 122 -2.79 9.37 -1.82
C GLY A 122 -2.19 8.14 -1.17
N CYS A 123 -3.02 7.18 -0.78
CA CYS A 123 -2.60 5.88 -0.30
C CYS A 123 -2.45 4.87 -1.43
N ILE A 124 -1.91 3.70 -1.10
CA ILE A 124 -1.67 2.57 -1.99
C ILE A 124 -2.67 1.47 -1.64
N ASN A 125 -3.49 1.06 -2.61
CA ASN A 125 -4.44 -0.03 -2.44
C ASN A 125 -3.96 -1.30 -3.15
N LEU A 126 -3.78 -2.39 -2.41
CA LEU A 126 -3.34 -3.68 -2.98
C LEU A 126 -4.49 -4.42 -3.64
N CYS A 127 -4.26 -4.95 -4.82
CA CYS A 127 -5.28 -5.61 -5.65
C CYS A 127 -4.71 -6.88 -6.27
N LYS A 128 -5.58 -7.84 -6.62
CA LYS A 128 -5.14 -9.04 -7.36
C LYS A 128 -4.89 -8.69 -8.82
N ASN A 129 -5.89 -8.10 -9.46
CA ASN A 129 -5.91 -7.82 -10.88
C ASN A 129 -6.77 -6.58 -11.14
N LEU A 130 -6.34 -5.72 -12.08
CA LEU A 130 -6.99 -4.50 -12.54
C LEU A 130 -6.60 -4.17 -14.00
N PRO A 131 -6.75 -5.06 -15.00
CA PRO A 131 -6.41 -4.75 -16.40
C PRO A 131 -7.20 -3.58 -16.99
N GLY A 132 -8.40 -3.28 -16.48
CA GLY A 132 -9.28 -2.26 -17.05
C GLY A 132 -9.81 -1.22 -16.07
N ALA A 133 -10.14 -0.03 -16.56
CA ALA A 133 -10.68 1.08 -15.77
C ALA A 133 -12.12 0.84 -15.23
N HIS A 134 -12.84 -0.13 -15.78
CA HIS A 134 -14.18 -0.51 -15.33
C HIS A 134 -14.14 -1.49 -14.14
N GLU A 135 -12.99 -2.10 -13.87
CA GLU A 135 -12.89 -3.15 -12.86
C GLU A 135 -12.81 -2.57 -11.45
N PRO A 136 -13.71 -3.01 -10.54
CA PRO A 136 -13.65 -2.61 -9.16
C PRO A 136 -12.60 -3.41 -8.38
N ILE A 137 -11.99 -2.76 -7.40
CA ILE A 137 -11.22 -3.40 -6.34
C ILE A 137 -12.18 -4.15 -5.43
N SER A 138 -11.98 -5.47 -5.31
CA SER A 138 -12.64 -6.29 -4.30
C SER A 138 -12.05 -5.98 -2.92
N TYR A 139 -12.89 -5.52 -1.98
CA TYR A 139 -12.45 -5.22 -0.63
C TYR A 139 -11.89 -6.44 0.09
N GLY A 140 -12.58 -7.58 0.07
CA GLY A 140 -12.12 -8.80 0.75
C GLY A 140 -10.76 -9.29 0.23
N GLY A 141 -10.59 -9.30 -1.10
CA GLY A 141 -9.32 -9.67 -1.72
C GLY A 141 -8.19 -8.68 -1.44
N SER A 142 -8.51 -7.38 -1.37
CA SER A 142 -7.55 -6.33 -1.00
C SER A 142 -7.14 -6.42 0.47
N ARG A 143 -8.12 -6.60 1.37
CA ARG A 143 -7.91 -6.78 2.82
C ARG A 143 -6.99 -7.95 3.12
N THR A 144 -7.24 -9.10 2.49
CA THR A 144 -6.43 -10.30 2.67
C THR A 144 -4.96 -10.06 2.32
N ARG A 145 -4.67 -9.30 1.26
CA ARG A 145 -3.28 -8.99 0.86
C ARG A 145 -2.57 -8.10 1.86
N VAL A 146 -3.25 -7.07 2.38
CA VAL A 146 -2.65 -6.18 3.39
C VAL A 146 -2.36 -6.95 4.67
N ILE A 147 -3.23 -7.88 5.06
CA ILE A 147 -2.97 -8.78 6.20
C ILE A 147 -1.77 -9.68 5.91
N ALA A 148 -1.70 -10.27 4.72
CA ALA A 148 -0.57 -11.11 4.33
C ALA A 148 0.78 -10.35 4.39
N LEU A 149 0.82 -9.06 4.01
CA LEU A 149 2.02 -8.24 4.22
C LEU A 149 2.39 -8.09 5.71
N ILE A 150 1.39 -7.84 6.56
CA ILE A 150 1.60 -7.65 8.00
C ILE A 150 2.12 -8.94 8.63
N ASP A 151 1.51 -10.07 8.30
CA ASP A 151 1.87 -11.37 8.85
C ASP A 151 3.26 -11.82 8.36
N ASP A 152 3.57 -11.58 7.09
CA ASP A 152 4.90 -11.86 6.53
C ASP A 152 6.00 -10.99 7.18
N MET A 153 5.76 -9.69 7.39
CA MET A 153 6.70 -8.84 8.14
C MET A 153 6.90 -9.33 9.58
N LYS A 154 5.83 -9.75 10.28
CA LYS A 154 5.92 -10.31 11.64
C LYS A 154 6.77 -11.57 11.68
N GLN A 155 6.65 -12.42 10.67
CA GLN A 155 7.38 -13.68 10.60
C GLN A 155 8.86 -13.47 10.24
N PHE A 156 9.14 -12.57 9.30
CA PHE A 156 10.49 -12.35 8.78
C PHE A 156 11.34 -11.44 9.68
N LEU A 157 10.76 -10.37 10.23
CA LEU A 157 11.51 -9.37 10.98
C LEU A 157 11.57 -9.72 12.48
N ALA A 158 12.76 -10.08 12.97
CA ALA A 158 12.99 -10.37 14.38
C ALA A 158 12.60 -9.21 15.33
N GLY A 159 12.64 -7.96 14.83
CA GLY A 159 12.30 -6.74 15.57
C GLY A 159 10.95 -6.13 15.21
N PHE A 160 9.99 -6.91 14.71
CA PHE A 160 8.67 -6.37 14.38
C PHE A 160 8.00 -5.73 15.62
N PRO A 161 7.45 -4.51 15.54
CA PRO A 161 6.90 -3.84 16.71
C PRO A 161 5.73 -4.57 17.37
N ASN A 162 5.63 -4.47 18.70
CA ASN A 162 4.54 -5.01 19.51
C ASN A 162 3.41 -4.01 19.82
N ALA A 163 3.52 -2.77 19.31
CA ALA A 163 2.51 -1.72 19.43
C ALA A 163 2.35 -0.96 18.10
N ASP A 164 1.14 -0.40 17.89
CA ASP A 164 0.87 0.49 16.77
C ASP A 164 1.60 1.84 16.95
N GLY A 165 1.86 2.54 15.84
CA GLY A 165 2.51 3.86 15.85
C GLY A 165 4.02 3.79 16.01
N LYS A 166 4.63 2.65 15.63
CA LYS A 166 6.07 2.38 15.79
C LYS A 166 6.72 2.16 14.42
N PRO A 167 7.90 2.74 14.17
CA PRO A 167 8.70 2.38 13.00
C PRO A 167 8.97 0.87 12.95
N ILE A 168 8.88 0.27 11.77
CA ILE A 168 9.25 -1.12 11.53
C ILE A 168 10.70 -1.11 11.03
N ALA A 169 11.62 -1.58 11.86
CA ALA A 169 13.04 -1.62 11.50
C ALA A 169 13.25 -2.51 10.26
N ASN A 170 14.12 -2.08 9.36
CA ASN A 170 14.47 -2.78 8.12
C ASN A 170 13.27 -3.11 7.21
N ALA A 171 12.21 -2.29 7.23
CA ALA A 171 11.05 -2.43 6.34
C ALA A 171 10.80 -1.18 5.50
N PHE A 172 10.68 -1.33 4.18
CA PHE A 172 10.56 -0.19 3.25
C PHE A 172 9.59 -0.46 2.09
N ALA A 173 8.88 0.59 1.66
CA ALA A 173 8.22 0.64 0.37
C ALA A 173 9.09 1.40 -0.63
N VAL A 174 9.39 0.76 -1.76
CA VAL A 174 10.15 1.34 -2.87
C VAL A 174 9.18 1.58 -4.03
N ILE A 175 9.04 2.83 -4.46
CA ILE A 175 8.08 3.24 -5.47
C ILE A 175 8.83 3.79 -6.68
N GLU A 176 8.52 3.24 -7.85
CA GLU A 176 9.05 3.65 -9.15
C GLU A 176 7.92 4.04 -10.12
N ASP A 177 8.21 4.99 -10.99
CA ASP A 177 7.35 5.34 -12.12
C ASP A 177 7.90 4.69 -13.39
N ASN A 178 7.06 3.95 -14.10
CA ASN A 178 7.27 3.47 -15.47
C ASN A 178 5.93 3.64 -16.22
N LEU A 179 5.51 4.91 -16.27
CA LEU A 179 4.20 5.38 -16.71
C LEU A 179 4.19 5.90 -18.14
#